data_AF-Q749I4-F1
#
_entry.id   AF-Q749I4-F1
#
_cell.length_a   1.000
_cell.length_b   1.000
_cell.length_c   1.000
_cell.angle_alpha   90.00
_cell.angle_beta   90.00
_cell.angle_gamma   90.00
#
_symmetry.space_group_name_H-M   'P 1'
#
loop_
_entity.id
_entity.type
_entity.pdbx_description
1 polymer ?
#
loop_
_entity_poly.entity_id
_entity_poly.type
_entity_poly.pdbx_seq_one_letter_code
_entity_poly.pdbx_strand_id
1 'polypeptide(L)'
;MTDTMLGQAVVYLAAALFCVPIARRLGMGSVLGYLLAGILIGPFCLGFVGREGEDIMHFAEFGVVMMLFLIGLELEPAHFWRMRTTILGLGSLQLALTTCALTAGLLLLGLDWRGALAAGLALAMSSTAIVLQSLKEKGLGNSHAGLSSFAVLLFQDIAVIPILALLPFLAIQAGGGAVHGDAPSLLDGLPVWMKAGSVLFAVVAVVVMGRSIVVPFLRIVTKASVRELSVAAALLIIVAIAYLMELVGLSPALGAFLAGVLLANSEFRHELESDIEPFKGLLLGLFFIAVGASINFRLLTDKPATIISLVLAVILVKAVVLVVAGRLFRLSFDQNSIFAIGLSQVGEFAFVLFAFIDRLGIIGRDWTDTLMAVTAISMTMTPLLLLANERLVLPRFGTREREEQEADLIDTEHPVIIAGFSSFGSTLGRFLRANGVEATILDNDSDQVDLLRRMGFKVFYGDATRLDILRSAGADSARVLFIAIDSPATVNKLVATARKHFPHLKVMARAGTNLDAHELLDLGVRDIYRDFLDTSVRAGVDVLASLGYRRYGATRAGQDFIRYDESAMHHLAPHRHDESSYISTAREQIRLQEQLLAGDRTANHTHHDHAWDTSTPVTAAEGETQP
;
A
#
# COMPACT_ATOMS: atom_id res chain seq x y z
N MET A 1 -5.29 41.45 0.50
CA MET A 1 -6.18 40.68 1.42
C MET A 1 -5.87 39.19 1.44
N THR A 2 -4.93 38.69 0.63
CA THR A 2 -4.51 37.27 0.55
C THR A 2 -3.31 36.90 1.43
N ASP A 3 -2.61 37.89 1.99
CA ASP A 3 -1.33 37.66 2.71
C ASP A 3 -1.51 37.30 4.19
N THR A 4 -2.75 37.12 4.66
CA THR A 4 -2.99 36.60 6.01
C THR A 4 -2.93 35.07 5.99
N MET A 5 -2.36 34.46 7.03
CA MET A 5 -2.31 32.99 7.19
C MET A 5 -3.66 32.32 6.94
N LEU A 6 -4.76 32.93 7.41
CA LEU A 6 -6.12 32.43 7.19
C LEU A 6 -6.54 32.51 5.72
N GLY A 7 -6.17 33.58 5.01
CA GLY A 7 -6.41 33.74 3.58
C GLY A 7 -5.69 32.68 2.75
N GLN A 8 -4.41 32.42 3.07
CA GLN A 8 -3.64 31.37 2.42
C GLN A 8 -4.24 29.97 2.69
N ALA A 9 -4.64 29.69 3.94
CA ALA A 9 -5.29 28.42 4.28
C ALA A 9 -6.60 28.19 3.49
N VAL A 10 -7.42 29.22 3.31
CA VAL A 10 -8.64 29.15 2.47
C VAL A 10 -8.28 28.85 1.01
N VAL A 11 -7.26 29.51 0.45
CA VAL A 11 -6.80 29.27 -0.92
C VAL A 11 -6.30 27.83 -1.09
N TYR A 12 -5.48 27.34 -0.16
CA TYR A 12 -4.97 25.96 -0.17
C TYR A 12 -6.11 24.92 -0.14
N LEU A 13 -7.05 25.07 0.79
CA LEU A 13 -8.19 24.16 0.93
C LEU A 13 -9.13 24.22 -0.27
N ALA A 14 -9.42 25.41 -0.78
CA ALA A 14 -10.26 25.58 -1.96
C ALA A 14 -9.62 24.93 -3.19
N ALA A 15 -8.33 25.18 -3.43
CA ALA A 15 -7.61 24.60 -4.56
C ALA A 15 -7.61 23.06 -4.50
N ALA A 16 -7.40 22.48 -3.32
CA ALA A 16 -7.51 21.03 -3.11
C ALA A 16 -8.93 20.51 -3.43
N LEU A 17 -9.97 21.18 -2.92
CA LEU A 17 -11.36 20.77 -3.09
C LEU A 17 -11.83 20.78 -4.56
N PHE A 18 -11.25 21.64 -5.40
CA PHE A 18 -11.53 21.67 -6.84
C PHE A 18 -10.63 20.74 -7.65
N CYS A 19 -9.31 20.77 -7.45
CA CYS A 19 -8.36 20.06 -8.29
C CYS A 19 -8.40 18.53 -8.07
N VAL A 20 -8.60 18.08 -6.82
CA VAL A 20 -8.58 16.64 -6.49
C VAL A 20 -9.75 15.87 -7.13
N PRO A 21 -11.01 16.31 -7.04
CA PRO A 21 -12.12 15.63 -7.73
C PRO A 21 -11.95 15.61 -9.25
N ILE A 22 -11.41 16.67 -9.84
CA ILE A 22 -11.15 16.75 -11.28
C ILE A 22 -10.09 15.71 -11.69
N ALA A 23 -8.95 15.67 -10.99
CA ALA A 23 -7.90 14.69 -11.25
C ALA A 23 -8.40 13.25 -11.10
N ARG A 24 -9.22 12.98 -10.08
CA ARG A 24 -9.83 11.67 -9.85
C ARG A 24 -10.79 11.27 -10.98
N ARG A 25 -11.61 12.20 -11.50
CA ARG A 25 -12.50 11.95 -12.65
C ARG A 25 -11.74 11.66 -13.94
N LEU A 26 -10.55 12.23 -14.10
CA LEU A 26 -9.67 11.98 -15.25
C LEU A 26 -8.87 10.68 -15.11
N GLY A 27 -9.00 9.95 -14.01
CA GLY A 27 -8.30 8.69 -13.76
C GLY A 27 -6.83 8.85 -13.37
N MET A 28 -6.40 10.04 -12.92
CA MET A 28 -5.00 10.37 -12.63
C MET A 28 -4.63 10.27 -11.14
N GLY A 29 -5.55 9.81 -10.29
CA GLY A 29 -5.37 9.69 -8.84
C GLY A 29 -5.50 11.01 -8.08
N SER A 30 -5.58 10.92 -6.76
CA SER A 30 -5.74 12.09 -5.86
C SER A 30 -4.46 12.94 -5.74
N VAL A 31 -3.29 12.31 -5.77
CA VAL A 31 -1.99 12.96 -5.61
C VAL A 31 -1.72 14.01 -6.69
N LEU A 32 -2.01 13.69 -7.96
CA LEU A 32 -1.85 14.66 -9.05
C LEU A 32 -2.76 15.89 -8.85
N GLY A 33 -3.94 15.70 -8.27
CA GLY A 33 -4.85 16.80 -7.96
C GLY A 33 -4.25 17.79 -6.94
N TYR A 34 -3.58 17.28 -5.90
CA TYR A 34 -2.86 18.12 -4.94
C TYR A 34 -1.67 18.85 -5.58
N LEU A 35 -0.89 18.16 -6.42
CA LEU A 35 0.25 18.75 -7.10
C LEU A 35 -0.17 19.87 -8.07
N LEU A 36 -1.24 19.63 -8.86
CA LEU A 36 -1.83 20.63 -9.75
C LEU A 36 -2.39 21.83 -8.98
N ALA A 37 -3.03 21.59 -7.82
CA ALA A 37 -3.47 22.67 -6.95
C ALA A 37 -2.31 23.57 -6.53
N GLY A 38 -1.19 22.97 -6.11
CA GLY A 38 0.04 23.70 -5.75
C GLY A 38 0.63 24.51 -6.90
N ILE A 39 0.76 23.90 -8.08
CA ILE A 39 1.22 24.59 -9.30
C ILE A 39 0.34 25.80 -9.60
N LEU A 40 -0.98 25.64 -9.52
CA LEU A 40 -1.94 26.68 -9.89
C LEU A 40 -1.91 27.87 -8.92
N ILE A 41 -1.90 27.62 -7.61
CA ILE A 41 -1.91 28.68 -6.58
C ILE A 41 -0.52 29.27 -6.30
N GLY A 42 0.53 28.57 -6.73
CA GLY A 42 1.92 28.93 -6.48
C GLY A 42 2.33 30.29 -7.09
N PRO A 43 3.51 30.78 -6.70
CA PRO A 43 3.97 32.14 -7.01
C PRO A 43 4.15 32.39 -8.51
N PHE A 44 4.32 31.32 -9.28
CA PHE A 44 4.61 31.38 -10.71
C PHE A 44 3.38 31.26 -11.63
N CYS A 45 2.20 30.91 -11.11
CA CYS A 45 0.94 30.87 -11.88
C CYS A 45 -0.02 31.98 -11.44
N LEU A 46 -0.91 31.70 -10.48
CA LEU A 46 -1.88 32.70 -10.00
C LEU A 46 -1.27 33.65 -8.96
N GLY A 47 -0.14 33.26 -8.35
CA GLY A 47 0.57 34.09 -7.38
C GLY A 47 -0.24 34.37 -6.10
N PHE A 48 -1.19 33.50 -5.78
CA PHE A 48 -2.01 33.63 -4.57
C PHE A 48 -1.24 33.27 -3.30
N VAL A 49 -0.16 32.52 -3.42
CA VAL A 49 0.69 32.08 -2.32
C VAL A 49 2.17 32.30 -2.67
N GLY A 50 2.97 32.75 -1.70
CA GLY A 50 4.45 32.78 -1.80
C GLY A 50 5.08 33.96 -2.52
N ARG A 51 4.53 35.16 -2.38
CA ARG A 51 5.19 36.39 -2.87
C ARG A 51 6.49 36.71 -2.12
N GLU A 52 6.66 36.18 -0.91
CA GLU A 52 7.90 36.19 -0.13
C GLU A 52 8.38 34.74 -0.03
N GLY A 53 9.53 34.42 -0.63
CA GLY A 53 10.00 33.03 -0.85
C GLY A 53 10.28 32.21 0.42
N GLU A 54 10.27 32.82 1.60
CA GLU A 54 10.53 32.16 2.89
C GLU A 54 9.28 31.43 3.43
N ASP A 55 8.07 31.96 3.23
CA ASP A 55 6.83 31.42 3.81
C ASP A 55 6.40 30.07 3.18
N ILE A 56 6.65 29.88 1.88
CA ILE A 56 6.37 28.59 1.22
C ILE A 56 7.31 27.50 1.75
N MET A 57 8.57 27.85 1.99
CA MET A 57 9.59 26.87 2.39
C MET A 57 9.29 26.30 3.78
N HIS A 58 8.87 27.14 4.73
CA HIS A 58 8.49 26.68 6.08
C HIS A 58 7.22 25.82 6.10
N PHE A 59 6.22 26.14 5.27
CA PHE A 59 5.03 25.27 5.12
C PHE A 59 5.36 23.94 4.44
N ALA A 60 6.25 23.96 3.43
CA ALA A 60 6.75 22.76 2.78
C ALA A 60 7.55 21.88 3.74
N GLU A 61 8.45 22.48 4.54
CA GLU A 61 9.24 21.80 5.56
C GLU A 61 8.33 21.15 6.62
N PHE A 62 7.27 21.83 7.07
CA PHE A 62 6.31 21.24 8.00
C PHE A 62 5.54 20.07 7.38
N GLY A 63 5.09 20.20 6.12
CA GLY A 63 4.44 19.10 5.38
C GLY A 63 5.35 17.87 5.23
N VAL A 64 6.63 18.10 4.91
CA VAL A 64 7.68 17.05 4.85
C VAL A 64 7.83 16.37 6.21
N VAL A 65 8.00 17.14 7.28
CA VAL A 65 8.18 16.63 8.65
C VAL A 65 7.01 15.70 9.04
N MET A 66 5.78 16.14 8.80
CA MET A 66 4.58 15.36 9.12
C MET A 66 4.44 14.12 8.24
N MET A 67 4.77 14.22 6.95
CA MET A 67 4.78 13.08 6.04
C MET A 67 5.79 12.03 6.47
N LEU A 68 7.01 12.43 6.80
CA LEU A 68 8.05 11.51 7.22
C LEU A 68 7.73 10.84 8.53
N PHE A 69 7.08 11.55 9.45
CA PHE A 69 6.56 10.95 10.67
C PHE A 69 5.51 9.86 10.37
N LEU A 70 4.54 10.15 9.51
CA LEU A 70 3.50 9.21 9.10
C LEU A 70 4.10 7.96 8.45
N ILE A 71 5.01 8.14 7.50
CA ILE A 71 5.73 7.04 6.85
C ILE A 71 6.48 6.22 7.90
N GLY A 72 7.18 6.89 8.84
CA GLY A 72 7.86 6.23 9.95
C GLY A 72 6.92 5.38 10.81
N LEU A 73 5.70 5.87 11.06
CA LEU A 73 4.67 5.16 11.85
C LEU A 73 4.12 3.93 11.12
N GLU A 74 4.04 3.97 9.78
CA GLU A 74 3.57 2.88 8.92
C GLU A 74 4.60 1.75 8.75
N LEU A 75 5.86 1.99 9.08
CA LEU A 75 6.90 0.98 8.99
C LEU A 75 6.66 -0.12 10.04
N GLU A 76 6.12 -1.28 9.60
CA GLU A 76 5.95 -2.46 10.45
C GLU A 76 7.18 -3.39 10.35
N PRO A 77 8.08 -3.43 11.37
CA PRO A 77 9.33 -4.20 11.27
C PRO A 77 9.09 -5.72 11.19
N ALA A 78 7.95 -6.19 11.71
CA ALA A 78 7.53 -7.58 11.60
C ALA A 78 7.15 -7.99 10.17
N HIS A 79 6.64 -7.05 9.35
CA HIS A 79 6.35 -7.29 7.94
C HIS A 79 7.65 -7.33 7.12
N PHE A 80 8.59 -6.42 7.42
CA PHE A 80 9.94 -6.41 6.85
C PHE A 80 10.64 -7.76 7.03
N TRP A 81 10.60 -8.35 8.23
CA TRP A 81 11.32 -9.59 8.52
C TRP A 81 10.79 -10.81 7.76
N ARG A 82 9.48 -10.83 7.46
CA ARG A 82 8.81 -11.86 6.66
C ARG A 82 9.18 -11.77 5.17
N MET A 83 9.34 -10.55 4.65
CA MET A 83 9.67 -10.28 3.24
C MET A 83 11.15 -9.98 2.99
N ARG A 84 12.04 -10.26 3.96
CA ARG A 84 13.44 -9.83 3.97
C ARG A 84 14.23 -10.19 2.71
N THR A 85 13.94 -11.34 2.08
CA THR A 85 14.63 -11.78 0.85
C THR A 85 14.28 -10.89 -0.34
N THR A 86 13.01 -10.51 -0.47
CA THR A 86 12.56 -9.61 -1.53
C THR A 86 12.98 -8.18 -1.25
N ILE A 87 12.84 -7.71 0.00
CA ILE A 87 13.19 -6.33 0.38
C ILE A 87 14.71 -6.10 0.26
N LEU A 88 15.53 -6.94 0.90
CA LEU A 88 16.99 -6.81 0.81
C LEU A 88 17.51 -7.20 -0.57
N GLY A 89 16.85 -8.11 -1.29
CA GLY A 89 17.27 -8.49 -2.63
C GLY A 89 16.92 -7.42 -3.68
N LEU A 90 15.63 -7.27 -3.98
CA LEU A 90 15.14 -6.40 -5.05
C LEU A 90 15.36 -4.92 -4.72
N GLY A 91 15.09 -4.51 -3.48
CA GLY A 91 15.26 -3.13 -3.02
C GLY A 91 16.72 -2.67 -3.07
N SER A 92 17.65 -3.46 -2.52
CA SER A 92 19.08 -3.09 -2.56
C SER A 92 19.65 -3.11 -3.97
N LEU A 93 19.25 -4.09 -4.78
CA LEU A 93 19.69 -4.18 -6.18
C LEU A 93 19.21 -2.96 -6.97
N GLN A 94 17.94 -2.58 -6.81
CA GLN A 94 17.39 -1.39 -7.46
C GLN A 94 18.12 -0.13 -7.01
N LEU A 95 18.30 0.09 -5.70
CA LEU A 95 18.93 1.29 -5.16
C LEU A 95 20.39 1.39 -5.64
N ALA A 96 21.15 0.30 -5.53
CA ALA A 96 22.56 0.26 -5.93
C ALA A 96 22.75 0.49 -7.43
N LEU A 97 22.01 -0.24 -8.28
CA LEU A 97 22.13 -0.09 -9.74
C LEU A 97 21.71 1.30 -10.20
N THR A 98 20.62 1.83 -9.64
CA THR A 98 20.12 3.17 -9.99
C THR A 98 21.11 4.25 -9.54
N THR A 99 21.62 4.15 -8.32
CA THR A 99 22.62 5.08 -7.80
C THR A 99 23.86 5.07 -8.67
N CYS A 100 24.40 3.89 -9.01
CA CYS A 100 25.57 3.77 -9.87
C CYS A 100 25.33 4.37 -11.27
N ALA A 101 24.19 4.06 -11.90
CA ALA A 101 23.88 4.55 -13.24
C ALA A 101 23.69 6.08 -13.27
N LEU A 102 22.97 6.63 -12.30
CA LEU A 102 22.74 8.09 -12.22
C LEU A 102 24.01 8.84 -11.81
N THR A 103 24.81 8.28 -10.90
CA THR A 103 26.13 8.84 -10.55
C THR A 103 27.03 8.90 -11.78
N ALA A 104 27.10 7.82 -12.55
CA ALA A 104 27.88 7.79 -13.79
C ALA A 104 27.38 8.84 -14.80
N GLY A 105 26.06 8.99 -14.97
CA GLY A 105 25.47 10.03 -15.82
C GLY A 105 25.83 11.45 -15.38
N LEU A 106 25.77 11.73 -14.07
CA LEU A 106 26.09 13.05 -13.52
C LEU A 106 27.59 13.37 -13.60
N LEU A 107 28.46 12.36 -13.44
CA LEU A 107 29.90 12.50 -13.68
C LEU A 107 30.19 12.92 -15.13
N LEU A 108 29.50 12.31 -16.10
CA LEU A 108 29.63 12.67 -17.51
C LEU A 108 29.15 14.09 -17.82
N LEU A 109 28.21 14.61 -17.02
CA LEU A 109 27.73 15.99 -17.10
C LEU A 109 28.63 17.00 -16.38
N GLY A 110 29.76 16.56 -15.83
CA GLY A 110 30.79 17.41 -15.22
C GLY A 110 30.57 17.71 -13.74
N LEU A 111 29.67 17.00 -13.06
CA LEU A 111 29.52 17.10 -11.61
C LEU A 111 30.67 16.34 -10.92
N ASP A 112 31.22 16.90 -9.83
CA ASP A 112 32.24 16.20 -9.02
C ASP A 112 31.70 14.86 -8.52
N TRP A 113 32.57 13.86 -8.34
CA TRP A 113 32.15 12.51 -7.95
C TRP A 113 31.37 12.46 -6.63
N ARG A 114 31.63 13.39 -5.70
CA ARG A 114 30.89 13.47 -4.44
C ARG A 114 29.49 14.03 -4.64
N GLY A 115 29.39 15.10 -5.43
CA GLY A 115 28.14 15.68 -5.86
C GLY A 115 27.31 14.69 -6.67
N ALA A 116 27.93 13.98 -7.60
CA ALA A 116 27.30 12.96 -8.44
C ALA A 116 26.79 11.78 -7.61
N LEU A 117 27.55 11.31 -6.61
CA LEU A 117 27.11 10.24 -5.72
C LEU A 117 25.97 10.70 -4.81
N ALA A 118 26.08 11.89 -4.20
CA ALA A 118 25.04 12.46 -3.35
C ALA A 118 23.72 12.66 -4.11
N ALA A 119 23.80 13.26 -5.31
CA ALA A 119 22.65 13.45 -6.18
C ALA A 119 22.13 12.11 -6.76
N GLY A 120 23.01 11.17 -7.08
CA GLY A 120 22.63 9.83 -7.53
C GLY A 120 21.83 9.05 -6.49
N LEU A 121 22.23 9.14 -5.22
CA LEU A 121 21.49 8.57 -4.08
C LEU A 121 20.11 9.23 -3.93
N ALA A 122 20.04 10.56 -4.04
CA ALA A 122 18.78 11.29 -3.97
C ALA A 122 17.82 10.93 -5.10
N LEU A 123 18.28 10.91 -6.35
CA LEU A 123 17.46 10.59 -7.53
C LEU A 123 17.05 9.12 -7.60
N ALA A 124 17.80 8.22 -6.97
CA ALA A 124 17.47 6.80 -6.94
C ALA A 124 16.19 6.49 -6.15
N MET A 125 15.84 7.35 -5.18
CA MET A 125 14.62 7.27 -4.38
C MET A 125 13.37 7.39 -5.26
N SER A 126 12.34 6.61 -4.95
CA SER A 126 11.06 6.60 -5.69
C SER A 126 9.94 7.04 -4.75
N SER A 127 8.79 7.48 -5.30
CA SER A 127 7.72 8.03 -4.45
C SER A 127 6.82 6.94 -3.88
N THR A 128 6.82 6.75 -2.56
CA THR A 128 6.04 5.70 -1.90
C THR A 128 4.55 6.01 -1.98
N ALA A 129 4.17 7.23 -1.61
CA ALA A 129 2.79 7.68 -1.58
C ALA A 129 2.13 7.62 -2.97
N ILE A 130 2.81 8.09 -4.03
CA ILE A 130 2.23 8.10 -5.39
C ILE A 130 1.98 6.67 -5.89
N VAL A 131 2.95 5.78 -5.71
CA VAL A 131 2.91 4.44 -6.30
C VAL A 131 1.91 3.56 -5.59
N LEU A 132 2.01 3.45 -4.27
CA LEU A 132 1.12 2.57 -3.50
C LEU A 132 -0.33 3.05 -3.57
N GLN A 133 -0.56 4.38 -3.53
CA GLN A 133 -1.90 4.94 -3.71
C GLN A 133 -2.44 4.63 -5.12
N SER A 134 -1.64 4.83 -6.17
CA SER A 134 -2.05 4.55 -7.55
C SER A 134 -2.37 3.06 -7.75
N LEU A 135 -1.56 2.15 -7.20
CA LEU A 135 -1.80 0.71 -7.29
C LEU A 135 -3.02 0.29 -6.47
N LYS A 136 -3.23 0.85 -5.27
CA LYS A 136 -4.41 0.59 -4.43
C LYS A 136 -5.70 1.07 -5.10
N GLU A 137 -5.69 2.28 -5.65
CA GLU A 137 -6.84 2.85 -6.38
C GLU A 137 -7.22 2.02 -7.62
N LYS A 138 -6.24 1.31 -8.22
CA LYS A 138 -6.43 0.41 -9.36
C LYS A 138 -6.65 -1.06 -8.97
N GLY A 139 -6.72 -1.39 -7.68
CA GLY A 139 -6.90 -2.77 -7.23
C GLY A 139 -5.70 -3.69 -7.49
N LEU A 140 -4.51 -3.13 -7.73
CA LEU A 140 -3.26 -3.84 -8.01
C LEU A 140 -2.36 -3.96 -6.76
N GLY A 141 -2.80 -3.50 -5.58
CA GLY A 141 -1.98 -3.50 -4.37
C GLY A 141 -1.47 -4.89 -3.95
N ASN A 142 -2.28 -5.94 -4.16
CA ASN A 142 -1.93 -7.32 -3.81
C ASN A 142 -1.31 -8.11 -4.99
N SER A 143 -1.11 -7.48 -6.15
CA SER A 143 -0.46 -8.12 -7.30
C SER A 143 1.03 -8.33 -7.08
N HIS A 144 1.66 -9.17 -7.89
CA HIS A 144 3.12 -9.34 -7.89
C HIS A 144 3.89 -8.02 -8.13
N ALA A 145 3.39 -7.12 -9.00
CA ALA A 145 3.95 -5.77 -9.15
C ALA A 145 3.75 -4.92 -7.90
N GLY A 146 2.59 -5.02 -7.23
CA GLY A 146 2.28 -4.32 -5.99
C GLY A 146 3.22 -4.70 -4.85
N LEU A 147 3.38 -6.00 -4.59
CA LEU A 147 4.28 -6.53 -3.57
C LEU A 147 5.75 -6.18 -3.86
N SER A 148 6.18 -6.28 -5.13
CA SER A 148 7.54 -5.92 -5.53
C SER A 148 7.81 -4.44 -5.40
N SER A 149 6.82 -3.58 -5.76
CA SER A 149 6.92 -2.14 -5.59
C SER A 149 7.00 -1.76 -4.12
N PHE A 150 6.12 -2.32 -3.29
CA PHE A 150 6.16 -2.15 -1.84
C PHE A 150 7.53 -2.55 -1.26
N ALA A 151 8.10 -3.67 -1.69
CA ALA A 151 9.40 -4.12 -1.20
C ALA A 151 10.55 -3.17 -1.52
N VAL A 152 10.58 -2.61 -2.75
CA VAL A 152 11.58 -1.61 -3.16
C VAL A 152 11.39 -0.30 -2.39
N LEU A 153 10.16 0.20 -2.30
CA LEU A 153 9.84 1.46 -1.62
C LEU A 153 10.17 1.37 -0.13
N LEU A 154 9.78 0.27 0.52
CA LEU A 154 10.11 0.02 1.93
C LEU A 154 11.63 -0.03 2.17
N PHE A 155 12.39 -0.64 1.26
CA PHE A 155 13.85 -0.64 1.35
C PHE A 155 14.42 0.78 1.20
N GLN A 156 13.90 1.56 0.25
CA GLN A 156 14.31 2.94 0.03
C GLN A 156 14.04 3.79 1.28
N ASP A 157 12.83 3.73 1.84
CA ASP A 157 12.45 4.49 3.04
C ASP A 157 13.39 4.18 4.22
N ILE A 158 13.77 2.92 4.40
CA ILE A 158 14.75 2.50 5.42
C ILE A 158 16.16 3.00 5.07
N ALA A 159 16.55 2.99 3.79
CA ALA A 159 17.86 3.42 3.31
C ALA A 159 18.10 4.93 3.46
N VAL A 160 17.07 5.74 3.66
CA VAL A 160 17.21 7.19 3.89
C VAL A 160 18.09 7.50 5.10
N ILE A 161 17.96 6.75 6.20
CA ILE A 161 18.77 6.96 7.41
C ILE A 161 20.28 6.80 7.11
N PRO A 162 20.76 5.66 6.57
CA PRO A 162 22.18 5.50 6.26
C PRO A 162 22.65 6.48 5.17
N ILE A 163 21.80 6.86 4.21
CA ILE A 163 22.13 7.87 3.20
C ILE A 163 22.38 9.24 3.87
N LEU A 164 21.47 9.69 4.72
CA LEU A 164 21.62 10.95 5.47
C LEU A 164 22.85 10.93 6.38
N ALA A 165 23.16 9.79 6.99
CA ALA A 165 24.37 9.62 7.76
C ALA A 165 25.65 9.66 6.90
N LEU A 166 25.59 9.22 5.64
CA LEU A 166 26.71 9.22 4.69
C LEU A 166 27.02 10.62 4.13
N LEU A 167 26.00 11.46 3.90
CA LEU A 167 26.15 12.76 3.22
C LEU A 167 27.18 13.71 3.88
N PRO A 168 27.23 13.89 5.21
CA PRO A 168 28.25 14.71 5.85
C PRO A 168 29.68 14.26 5.52
N PHE A 169 29.93 12.94 5.41
CA PHE A 169 31.26 12.43 5.06
C PHE A 169 31.68 12.78 3.63
N LEU A 170 30.71 12.95 2.72
CA LEU A 170 30.96 13.41 1.36
C LEU A 170 31.32 14.91 1.35
N ALA A 171 30.73 15.71 2.23
CA ALA A 171 31.02 17.15 2.32
C ALA A 171 32.43 17.46 2.85
N ILE A 172 32.90 16.68 3.83
CA ILE A 172 34.08 16.97 4.67
C ILE A 172 35.41 17.14 3.92
N GLN A 173 35.51 16.61 2.70
CA GLN A 173 36.79 16.57 1.98
C GLN A 173 36.76 17.41 0.68
N ALA A 174 35.64 18.10 0.41
CA ALA A 174 35.50 19.11 -0.63
C ALA A 174 36.04 20.44 -0.05
N GLY A 175 37.35 20.67 -0.22
CA GLY A 175 38.01 21.85 0.36
C GLY A 175 37.38 23.16 -0.13
N GLY A 176 36.61 23.80 0.74
CA GLY A 176 36.08 25.15 0.52
C GLY A 176 34.67 25.33 1.07
N GLY A 177 34.55 25.73 2.32
CA GLY A 177 33.29 26.22 2.88
C GLY A 177 33.14 25.88 4.36
N ALA A 178 33.34 26.88 5.22
CA ALA A 178 32.80 26.82 6.56
C ALA A 178 31.29 26.58 6.45
N VAL A 179 30.75 25.71 7.30
CA VAL A 179 29.31 25.53 7.46
C VAL A 179 28.69 26.91 7.74
N HIS A 180 28.01 27.50 6.76
CA HIS A 180 27.26 28.74 6.93
C HIS A 180 25.84 28.36 7.35
N GLY A 181 25.66 28.15 8.65
CA GLY A 181 24.36 28.05 9.31
C GLY A 181 24.47 28.69 10.68
N ASP A 182 23.74 29.78 10.89
CA ASP A 182 23.74 30.69 12.05
C ASP A 182 23.21 30.10 13.37
N ALA A 183 23.37 28.79 13.61
CA ALA A 183 23.04 28.18 14.90
C ALA A 183 24.32 27.61 15.54
N PRO A 184 24.64 27.95 16.81
CA PRO A 184 25.75 27.32 17.51
C PRO A 184 25.42 25.84 17.70
N SER A 185 25.96 24.98 16.83
CA SER A 185 25.84 23.55 17.01
C SER A 185 26.73 23.15 18.18
N LEU A 186 26.23 22.31 19.08
CA LEU A 186 27.02 21.73 20.19
C LEU A 186 28.27 20.95 19.70
N LEU A 187 28.41 20.77 18.39
CA LEU A 187 29.46 20.03 17.72
C LEU A 187 30.53 20.94 17.07
N ASP A 188 30.41 22.26 17.15
CA ASP A 188 31.40 23.18 16.58
C ASP A 188 32.76 23.03 17.27
N GLY A 189 33.80 22.74 16.48
CA GLY A 189 35.17 22.49 16.94
C GLY A 189 35.58 21.01 17.08
N LEU A 190 34.67 20.05 16.95
CA LEU A 190 35.01 18.63 17.08
C LEU A 190 35.68 18.04 15.82
N PRO A 191 36.61 17.06 15.97
CA PRO A 191 37.15 16.29 14.85
C PRO A 191 36.06 15.62 14.02
N VAL A 192 36.28 15.53 12.71
CA VAL A 192 35.38 14.93 11.71
C VAL A 192 34.77 13.58 12.13
N TRP A 193 35.58 12.68 12.66
CA TRP A 193 35.13 11.35 13.09
C TRP A 193 34.26 11.38 14.35
N MET A 194 34.45 12.38 15.22
CA MET A 194 33.58 12.63 16.37
C MET A 194 32.24 13.25 15.95
N LYS A 195 32.21 14.13 14.94
CA LYS A 195 30.96 14.68 14.37
C LYS A 195 30.11 13.59 13.72
N ALA A 196 30.74 12.71 12.97
CA ALA A 196 30.10 11.52 12.43
C ALA A 196 29.61 10.56 13.52
N GLY A 197 30.46 10.30 14.52
CA GLY A 197 30.13 9.49 15.68
C GLY A 197 28.98 10.07 16.51
N SER A 198 28.89 11.40 16.64
CA SER A 198 27.81 12.07 17.38
C SER A 198 26.47 11.98 16.66
N VAL A 199 26.46 12.02 15.32
CA VAL A 199 25.23 11.78 14.53
C VAL A 199 24.74 10.35 14.74
N LEU A 200 25.62 9.35 14.59
CA LEU A 200 25.25 7.95 14.81
C LEU A 200 24.82 7.72 16.26
N PHE A 201 25.53 8.31 17.22
CA PHE A 201 25.17 8.28 18.62
C PHE A 201 23.80 8.91 18.88
N ALA A 202 23.48 10.05 18.28
CA ALA A 202 22.19 10.72 18.46
C ALA A 202 21.04 9.87 17.90
N VAL A 203 21.21 9.25 16.73
CA VAL A 203 20.23 8.32 16.16
C VAL A 203 20.03 7.12 17.09
N VAL A 204 21.11 6.48 17.54
CA VAL A 204 21.04 5.34 18.47
C VAL A 204 20.42 5.77 19.80
N ALA A 205 20.77 6.95 20.32
CA ALA A 205 20.24 7.49 21.56
C ALA A 205 18.73 7.73 21.47
N VAL A 206 18.23 8.29 20.36
CA VAL A 206 16.78 8.46 20.12
C VAL A 206 16.09 7.10 20.11
N VAL A 207 16.63 6.12 19.39
CA VAL A 207 16.05 4.77 19.32
C VAL A 207 16.00 4.10 20.69
N VAL A 208 17.06 4.21 21.50
CA VAL A 208 17.11 3.69 22.87
C VAL A 208 16.16 4.45 23.79
N MET A 209 16.14 5.78 23.71
CA MET A 209 15.27 6.66 24.49
C MET A 209 13.79 6.40 24.21
N GLY A 210 13.47 5.94 22.99
CA GLY A 210 12.14 5.50 22.65
C GLY A 210 11.59 4.41 23.55
N ARG A 211 12.37 3.36 23.75
CA ARG A 211 11.96 2.24 24.60
C ARG A 211 11.94 2.61 26.09
N SER A 212 12.88 3.44 26.52
CA SER A 212 13.09 3.74 27.94
C SER A 212 12.32 4.94 28.48
N ILE A 213 11.98 5.94 27.66
CA ILE A 213 11.31 7.19 28.09
C ILE A 213 9.96 7.33 27.41
N VAL A 214 9.91 7.20 26.07
CA VAL A 214 8.69 7.46 25.29
C VAL A 214 7.59 6.46 25.61
N VAL A 215 7.89 5.15 25.64
CA VAL A 215 6.89 4.12 25.94
C VAL A 215 6.31 4.26 27.36
N PRO A 216 7.11 4.44 28.44
CA PRO A 216 6.57 4.71 29.77
C PRO A 216 5.74 6.01 29.85
N PHE A 217 6.17 7.07 29.16
CA PHE A 217 5.43 8.33 29.10
C PHE A 217 4.04 8.14 28.45
N LEU A 218 3.97 7.44 27.31
CA LEU A 218 2.69 7.12 26.67
C LEU A 218 1.80 6.25 27.54
N ARG A 219 2.36 5.34 28.35
CA ARG A 219 1.60 4.55 29.32
C ARG A 219 1.00 5.40 30.45
N ILE A 220 1.65 6.49 30.84
CA ILE A 220 1.09 7.43 31.82
C ILE A 220 -0.07 8.23 31.19
N VAL A 221 0.11 8.66 29.95
CA VAL A 221 -0.90 9.42 29.19
C VAL A 221 -2.15 8.59 28.91
N THR A 222 -2.00 7.37 28.42
CA THR A 222 -3.12 6.48 28.07
C THR A 222 -3.92 6.02 29.29
N LYS A 223 -3.30 5.96 30.49
CA LYS A 223 -4.03 5.73 31.75
C LYS A 223 -5.04 6.83 32.09
N ALA A 224 -4.89 8.04 31.52
CA ALA A 224 -5.86 9.10 31.70
C ALA A 224 -7.16 8.86 30.89
N SER A 225 -7.15 7.94 29.91
CA SER A 225 -8.30 7.59 29.04
C SER A 225 -8.90 8.79 28.29
N VAL A 226 -8.09 9.80 27.98
CA VAL A 226 -8.48 10.99 27.21
C VAL A 226 -7.76 10.96 25.86
N ARG A 227 -8.53 10.82 24.77
CA ARG A 227 -7.99 10.64 23.40
C ARG A 227 -7.16 11.85 22.97
N GLU A 228 -7.59 13.05 23.34
CA GLU A 228 -6.89 14.30 23.04
C GLU A 228 -5.48 14.35 23.66
N LEU A 229 -5.29 13.69 24.81
CA LEU A 229 -4.00 13.64 25.49
C LEU A 229 -3.03 12.68 24.78
N SER A 230 -3.52 11.56 24.22
CA SER A 230 -2.72 10.65 23.39
C SER A 230 -2.19 11.35 22.14
N VAL A 231 -3.04 12.12 21.45
CA VAL A 231 -2.65 12.92 20.27
C VAL A 231 -1.63 13.99 20.64
N ALA A 232 -1.89 14.74 21.72
CA ALA A 232 -0.97 15.77 22.19
C ALA A 232 0.40 15.20 22.58
N ALA A 233 0.43 14.02 23.20
CA ALA A 233 1.67 13.32 23.56
C ALA A 233 2.45 12.90 22.31
N ALA A 234 1.79 12.34 21.30
CA ALA A 234 2.43 11.99 20.04
C ALA A 234 3.03 13.21 19.34
N LEU A 235 2.29 14.31 19.23
CA LEU A 235 2.78 15.58 18.68
C LEU A 235 3.99 16.12 19.47
N LEU A 236 3.93 16.07 20.81
CA LEU A 236 5.05 16.48 21.65
C LEU A 236 6.30 15.63 21.37
N ILE A 237 6.16 14.31 21.23
CA ILE A 237 7.28 13.40 20.94
C ILE A 237 7.89 13.73 19.58
N ILE A 238 7.05 13.95 18.55
CA ILE A 238 7.52 14.31 17.20
C ILE A 238 8.31 15.61 17.25
N VAL A 239 7.74 16.66 17.84
CA VAL A 239 8.37 17.99 17.93
C VAL A 239 9.65 17.92 18.78
N ALA A 240 9.64 17.20 19.90
CA ALA A 240 10.79 17.06 20.77
C ALA A 240 11.95 16.33 20.09
N ILE A 241 11.68 15.25 19.35
CA ILE A 241 12.72 14.50 18.61
C ILE A 241 13.20 15.31 17.41
N ALA A 242 12.31 15.97 16.67
CA ALA A 242 12.68 16.88 15.57
C ALA A 242 13.61 18.00 16.06
N TYR A 243 13.26 18.64 17.17
CA TYR A 243 14.08 19.68 17.81
C TYR A 243 15.42 19.12 18.33
N LEU A 244 15.42 17.92 18.92
CA LEU A 244 16.67 17.27 19.35
C LEU A 244 17.60 17.00 18.17
N MET A 245 17.06 16.57 17.02
CA MET A 245 17.86 16.37 15.81
C MET A 245 18.44 17.68 15.28
N GLU A 246 17.65 18.76 15.32
CA GLU A 246 18.11 20.09 14.96
C GLU A 246 19.30 20.55 15.81
N LEU A 247 19.26 20.31 17.13
CA LEU A 247 20.38 20.62 18.05
C LEU A 247 21.67 19.87 17.72
N VAL A 248 21.58 18.66 17.15
CA VAL A 248 22.73 17.84 16.71
C VAL A 248 23.14 18.19 15.27
N GLY A 249 22.51 19.19 14.65
CA GLY A 249 22.82 19.63 13.29
C GLY A 249 22.20 18.74 12.20
N LEU A 250 21.17 17.97 12.54
CA LEU A 250 20.41 17.14 11.61
C LEU A 250 19.08 17.83 11.25
N SER A 251 18.48 17.42 10.12
CA SER A 251 17.19 17.99 9.69
C SER A 251 16.05 17.59 10.64
N PRO A 252 15.12 18.52 11.00
CA PRO A 252 13.89 18.20 11.71
C PRO A 252 13.09 17.05 11.06
N ALA A 253 13.16 16.96 9.73
CA ALA A 253 12.56 15.91 8.92
C ALA A 253 13.04 14.50 9.32
N LEU A 254 14.35 14.34 9.58
CA LEU A 254 14.92 13.08 10.06
C LEU A 254 14.42 12.74 11.46
N GLY A 255 14.31 13.73 12.36
CA GLY A 255 13.81 13.51 13.71
C GLY A 255 12.35 13.03 13.71
N ALA A 256 11.52 13.61 12.84
CA ALA A 256 10.14 13.20 12.68
C ALA A 256 10.01 11.75 12.15
N PHE A 257 10.84 11.37 11.17
CA PHE A 257 10.93 9.98 10.68
C PHE A 257 11.31 9.01 11.81
N LEU A 258 12.38 9.34 12.56
CA LEU A 258 12.84 8.51 13.69
C LEU A 258 11.78 8.40 14.79
N ALA A 259 11.05 9.49 15.08
CA ALA A 259 9.92 9.49 16.00
C ALA A 259 8.82 8.52 15.53
N GLY A 260 8.50 8.54 14.24
CA GLY A 260 7.54 7.62 13.63
C GLY A 260 7.96 6.15 13.80
N VAL A 261 9.18 5.80 13.41
CA VAL A 261 9.72 4.43 13.51
C VAL A 261 9.73 3.93 14.96
N LEU A 262 10.09 4.82 15.88
CA LEU A 262 10.10 4.54 17.31
C LEU A 262 8.69 4.21 17.83
N LEU A 263 7.69 5.00 17.40
CA LEU A 263 6.29 4.83 17.80
C LEU A 263 5.63 3.62 17.12
N ALA A 264 6.03 3.30 15.89
CA ALA A 264 5.57 2.12 15.15
C ALA A 264 5.85 0.80 15.90
N ASN A 265 6.91 0.77 16.69
CA ASN A 265 7.32 -0.39 17.50
C ASN A 265 6.69 -0.42 18.92
N SER A 266 5.81 0.52 19.24
CA SER A 266 5.17 0.60 20.56
C SER A 266 3.82 -0.12 20.61
N GLU A 267 3.38 -0.48 21.83
CA GLU A 267 2.04 -1.05 22.08
C GLU A 267 0.90 -0.08 21.70
N PHE A 268 1.22 1.21 21.54
CA PHE A 268 0.28 2.29 21.22
C PHE A 268 0.19 2.61 19.72
N ARG A 269 0.91 1.87 18.85
CA ARG A 269 0.92 2.13 17.41
C ARG A 269 -0.48 2.28 16.83
N HIS A 270 -1.36 1.31 17.07
CA HIS A 270 -2.70 1.28 16.46
C HIS A 270 -3.59 2.44 16.93
N GLU A 271 -3.46 2.86 18.18
CA GLU A 271 -4.18 4.00 18.74
C GLU A 271 -3.69 5.30 18.07
N LEU A 272 -2.37 5.49 18.02
CA LEU A 272 -1.76 6.65 17.35
C LEU A 272 -2.02 6.68 15.84
N GLU A 273 -1.99 5.53 15.17
CA GLU A 273 -2.30 5.40 13.75
C GLU A 273 -3.76 5.79 13.49
N SER A 274 -4.70 5.25 14.27
CA SER A 274 -6.14 5.58 14.18
C SER A 274 -6.44 7.06 14.45
N ASP A 275 -5.70 7.67 15.38
CA ASP A 275 -5.87 9.08 15.73
C ASP A 275 -5.34 10.04 14.66
N ILE A 276 -4.32 9.63 13.91
CA ILE A 276 -3.65 10.45 12.90
C ILE A 276 -4.19 10.14 11.49
N GLU A 277 -4.80 8.99 11.27
CA GLU A 277 -5.40 8.57 9.99
C GLU A 277 -6.30 9.66 9.35
N PRO A 278 -7.17 10.39 10.08
CA PRO A 278 -7.97 11.47 9.50
C PRO A 278 -7.13 12.63 8.94
N PHE A 279 -5.93 12.86 9.50
CA PHE A 279 -5.02 13.91 9.09
C PHE A 279 -4.04 13.45 8.01
N LYS A 280 -3.78 12.14 7.90
CA LYS A 280 -2.82 11.55 6.97
C LYS A 280 -3.03 12.04 5.53
N GLY A 281 -4.26 11.92 5.01
CA GLY A 281 -4.60 12.38 3.66
C GLY A 281 -4.44 13.90 3.47
N LEU A 282 -4.77 14.69 4.50
CA LEU A 282 -4.63 16.15 4.46
C LEU A 282 -3.16 16.58 4.48
N LEU A 283 -2.32 15.91 5.28
CA LEU A 283 -0.88 16.17 5.41
C LEU A 283 -0.13 15.78 4.13
N LEU A 284 -0.48 14.62 3.55
CA LEU A 284 -0.03 14.22 2.20
C LEU A 284 -0.42 15.29 1.16
N GLY A 285 -1.67 15.74 1.20
CA GLY A 285 -2.16 16.78 0.30
C GLY A 285 -1.40 18.10 0.45
N LEU A 286 -1.16 18.53 1.69
CA LEU A 286 -0.39 19.74 1.99
C LEU A 286 1.04 19.65 1.45
N PHE A 287 1.72 18.52 1.64
CA PHE A 287 3.04 18.29 1.07
C PHE A 287 3.04 18.39 -0.46
N PHE A 288 2.15 17.69 -1.15
CA PHE A 288 2.13 17.71 -2.62
C PHE A 288 1.76 19.07 -3.19
N ILE A 289 0.88 19.80 -2.51
CA ILE A 289 0.58 21.19 -2.85
C ILE A 289 1.83 22.07 -2.66
N ALA A 290 2.54 21.93 -1.53
CA ALA A 290 3.76 22.70 -1.28
C ALA A 290 4.86 22.40 -2.31
N VAL A 291 5.03 21.13 -2.69
CA VAL A 291 5.93 20.71 -3.79
C VAL A 291 5.49 21.32 -5.12
N GLY A 292 4.19 21.33 -5.42
CA GLY A 292 3.68 21.96 -6.64
C GLY A 292 3.95 23.47 -6.68
N ALA A 293 3.83 24.13 -5.54
CA ALA A 293 4.09 25.56 -5.41
C ALA A 293 5.59 25.91 -5.44
N SER A 294 6.48 25.00 -5.06
CA SER A 294 7.93 25.21 -5.10
C SER A 294 8.55 25.05 -6.49
N ILE A 295 7.79 24.59 -7.49
CA ILE A 295 8.27 24.45 -8.87
C ILE A 295 8.61 25.83 -9.44
N ASN A 296 9.91 26.08 -9.64
CA ASN A 296 10.40 27.30 -10.25
C ASN A 296 10.20 27.28 -11.77
N PHE A 297 9.06 27.79 -12.24
CA PHE A 297 8.77 27.87 -13.68
C PHE A 297 9.71 28.83 -14.43
N ARG A 298 10.36 29.78 -13.74
CA ARG A 298 11.37 30.64 -14.38
C ARG A 298 12.57 29.82 -14.81
N LEU A 299 13.04 28.91 -13.95
CA LEU A 299 14.12 27.98 -14.32
C LEU A 299 13.71 27.07 -15.49
N LEU A 300 12.43 26.66 -15.53
CA LEU A 300 11.87 25.88 -16.63
C LEU A 300 11.83 26.67 -17.95
N THR A 301 11.53 27.97 -17.93
CA THR A 301 11.57 28.82 -19.12
C THR A 301 12.99 29.17 -19.56
N ASP A 302 13.93 29.29 -18.62
CA ASP A 302 15.32 29.67 -18.92
C ASP A 302 16.13 28.50 -19.49
N LYS A 303 15.91 27.26 -19.00
CA LYS A 303 16.64 26.06 -19.42
C LYS A 303 15.71 24.86 -19.72
N PRO A 304 14.69 25.00 -20.59
CA PRO A 304 13.68 23.97 -20.82
C PRO A 304 14.28 22.67 -21.36
N ALA A 305 15.20 22.77 -22.32
CA ALA A 305 15.83 21.61 -22.95
C ALA A 305 16.65 20.79 -21.94
N THR A 306 17.40 21.45 -21.04
CA THR A 306 18.21 20.78 -20.02
C THR A 306 17.32 20.07 -19.00
N ILE A 307 16.26 20.72 -18.51
CA ILE A 307 15.36 20.11 -17.52
C ILE A 307 14.61 18.93 -18.13
N ILE A 308 14.01 19.10 -19.31
CA ILE A 308 13.25 18.03 -19.96
C ILE A 308 14.16 16.84 -20.28
N SER A 309 15.37 17.09 -20.79
CA SER A 309 16.33 16.01 -21.08
C SER A 309 16.77 15.28 -19.81
N LEU A 310 17.03 15.98 -18.69
CA LEU A 310 17.34 15.36 -17.40
C LEU A 310 16.18 14.55 -16.85
N VAL A 311 14.94 15.07 -16.91
CA VAL A 311 13.74 14.33 -16.48
C VAL A 311 13.59 13.03 -17.28
N LEU A 312 13.65 13.11 -18.61
CA LEU A 312 13.54 11.94 -19.46
C LEU A 312 14.70 10.96 -19.23
N ALA A 313 15.92 11.46 -19.03
CA ALA A 313 17.08 10.62 -18.74
C ALA A 313 16.93 9.87 -17.41
N VAL A 314 16.52 10.56 -16.34
CA VAL A 314 16.31 9.93 -15.02
C VAL A 314 15.23 8.86 -15.11
N ILE A 315 14.07 9.18 -15.71
CA ILE A 315 12.96 8.23 -15.89
C ILE A 315 13.41 7.03 -16.71
N LEU A 316 14.12 7.26 -17.83
CA LEU A 316 14.59 6.19 -18.70
C LEU A 316 15.61 5.27 -18.00
N VAL A 317 16.61 5.86 -17.33
CA VAL A 317 17.62 5.10 -16.59
C VAL A 317 16.96 4.25 -15.51
N LYS A 318 16.07 4.84 -14.70
CA LYS A 318 15.34 4.12 -13.66
C LYS A 318 14.46 3.03 -14.25
N ALA A 319 13.70 3.31 -15.30
CA ALA A 319 12.86 2.33 -15.96
C ALA A 319 13.67 1.15 -16.49
N VAL A 320 14.83 1.38 -17.12
CA VAL A 320 15.72 0.30 -17.58
C VAL A 320 16.24 -0.53 -16.40
N VAL A 321 16.74 0.12 -15.34
CA VAL A 321 17.23 -0.58 -14.14
C VAL A 321 16.13 -1.43 -13.51
N LEU A 322 14.92 -0.88 -13.40
CA LEU A 322 13.78 -1.57 -12.82
C LEU A 322 13.29 -2.72 -13.70
N VAL A 323 13.26 -2.57 -15.03
CA VAL A 323 12.93 -3.67 -15.94
C VAL A 323 13.93 -4.82 -15.79
N VAL A 324 15.22 -4.51 -15.69
CA VAL A 324 16.27 -5.52 -15.46
C VAL A 324 16.09 -6.18 -14.10
N ALA A 325 15.89 -5.40 -13.04
CA ALA A 325 15.67 -5.91 -11.69
C ALA A 325 14.42 -6.81 -11.61
N GLY A 326 13.29 -6.39 -12.19
CA GLY A 326 12.06 -7.17 -12.23
C GLY A 326 12.21 -8.47 -13.01
N ARG A 327 12.99 -8.49 -14.11
CA ARG A 327 13.31 -9.74 -14.83
C ARG A 327 14.17 -10.69 -14.00
N LEU A 328 15.15 -10.18 -13.26
CA LEU A 328 15.98 -11.00 -12.37
C LEU A 328 15.14 -11.64 -11.25
N PHE A 329 14.08 -10.95 -10.82
CA PHE A 329 13.10 -11.45 -9.85
C PHE A 329 11.90 -12.17 -10.47
N ARG A 330 11.98 -12.51 -11.78
CA ARG A 330 11.00 -13.35 -12.51
C ARG A 330 9.57 -12.77 -12.60
N LEU A 331 9.41 -11.45 -12.60
CA LEU A 331 8.13 -10.83 -12.93
C LEU A 331 7.80 -11.04 -14.42
N SER A 332 6.55 -11.37 -14.75
CA SER A 332 6.08 -11.34 -16.15
C SER A 332 6.21 -9.95 -16.75
N PHE A 333 6.10 -9.87 -18.07
CA PHE A 333 6.21 -8.60 -18.78
C PHE A 333 5.22 -7.54 -18.27
N ASP A 334 3.97 -7.91 -17.98
CA ASP A 334 2.94 -6.98 -17.51
C ASP A 334 3.26 -6.45 -16.13
N GLN A 335 3.53 -7.37 -15.19
CA GLN A 335 3.87 -7.03 -13.82
C GLN A 335 5.14 -6.19 -13.78
N ASN A 336 6.15 -6.55 -14.57
CA ASN A 336 7.40 -5.80 -14.66
C ASN A 336 7.19 -4.41 -15.28
N SER A 337 6.32 -4.27 -16.28
CA SER A 337 6.02 -2.96 -16.87
C SER A 337 5.34 -2.03 -15.87
N ILE A 338 4.35 -2.54 -15.12
CA ILE A 338 3.68 -1.80 -14.04
C ILE A 338 4.68 -1.42 -12.95
N PHE A 339 5.49 -2.38 -12.48
CA PHE A 339 6.54 -2.17 -11.49
C PHE A 339 7.57 -1.12 -11.94
N ALA A 340 8.12 -1.27 -13.15
CA ALA A 340 9.21 -0.43 -13.62
C ALA A 340 8.75 0.99 -13.97
N ILE A 341 7.61 1.14 -14.62
CA ILE A 341 7.07 2.47 -14.92
C ILE A 341 6.59 3.14 -13.63
N GLY A 342 5.96 2.37 -12.75
CA GLY A 342 5.49 2.84 -11.45
C GLY A 342 6.59 3.37 -10.55
N LEU A 343 7.83 2.86 -10.61
CA LEU A 343 8.94 3.30 -9.75
C LEU A 343 9.98 4.18 -10.47
N SER A 344 9.74 4.51 -11.74
CA SER A 344 10.73 5.21 -12.59
C SER A 344 10.95 6.68 -12.22
N GLN A 345 10.04 7.29 -11.46
CA GLN A 345 10.10 8.67 -10.99
C GLN A 345 10.96 8.83 -9.75
N VAL A 346 11.34 10.08 -9.47
CA VAL A 346 12.01 10.44 -8.22
C VAL A 346 10.98 10.62 -7.09
N GLY A 347 11.34 10.21 -5.88
CA GLY A 347 10.49 10.32 -4.68
C GLY A 347 10.61 11.61 -3.89
N GLU A 348 9.68 11.80 -2.96
CA GLU A 348 9.62 12.91 -1.99
C GLU A 348 10.93 13.08 -1.20
N PHE A 349 11.59 11.98 -0.86
CA PHE A 349 12.85 11.97 -0.13
C PHE A 349 13.97 12.70 -0.87
N ALA A 350 13.92 12.80 -2.20
CA ALA A 350 14.91 13.54 -2.94
C ALA A 350 14.91 15.03 -2.58
N PHE A 351 13.75 15.65 -2.27
CA PHE A 351 13.73 17.04 -1.80
C PHE A 351 14.45 17.20 -0.46
N VAL A 352 14.23 16.28 0.47
CA VAL A 352 14.88 16.27 1.77
C VAL A 352 16.39 16.09 1.62
N LEU A 353 16.80 15.14 0.77
CA LEU A 353 18.19 14.88 0.49
C LEU A 353 18.85 16.07 -0.21
N PHE A 354 18.23 16.67 -1.23
CA PHE A 354 18.78 17.83 -1.92
C PHE A 354 18.87 19.06 -1.02
N ALA A 355 17.87 19.33 -0.18
CA ALA A 355 17.94 20.41 0.80
C ALA A 355 19.12 20.21 1.78
N PHE A 356 19.37 18.96 2.19
CA PHE A 356 20.50 18.65 3.07
C PHE A 356 21.85 18.71 2.34
N ILE A 357 21.92 18.24 1.09
CA ILE A 357 23.10 18.34 0.22
C ILE A 357 23.47 19.81 -0.02
N ASP A 358 22.47 20.68 -0.21
CA ASP A 358 22.64 22.13 -0.37
C ASP A 358 23.16 22.79 0.91
N ARG A 359 22.56 22.47 2.08
CA ARG A 359 23.04 22.93 3.39
C ARG A 359 24.49 22.51 3.67
N LEU A 360 24.88 21.32 3.20
CA LEU A 360 26.26 20.81 3.32
C LEU A 360 27.21 21.37 2.25
N GLY A 361 26.71 22.12 1.26
CA GLY A 361 27.52 22.68 0.17
C GLY A 361 28.16 21.63 -0.74
N ILE A 362 27.57 20.43 -0.85
CA ILE A 362 28.16 19.33 -1.65
C ILE A 362 28.03 19.60 -3.16
N ILE A 363 26.92 20.23 -3.57
CA ILE A 363 26.67 20.66 -4.95
C ILE A 363 26.33 22.15 -4.97
N GLY A 364 26.57 22.82 -6.10
CA GLY A 364 26.21 24.24 -6.25
C GLY A 364 24.69 24.46 -6.34
N ARG A 365 24.21 25.63 -5.93
CA ARG A 365 22.77 26.00 -5.94
C ARG A 365 22.10 25.78 -7.29
N ASP A 366 22.78 26.10 -8.39
CA ASP A 366 22.27 25.84 -9.75
C ASP A 366 21.91 24.36 -9.97
N TRP A 367 22.74 23.44 -9.48
CA TRP A 367 22.47 22.00 -9.54
C TRP A 367 21.36 21.59 -8.59
N THR A 368 21.35 22.10 -7.36
CA THR A 368 20.27 21.86 -6.38
C THR A 368 18.92 22.24 -6.98
N ASP A 369 18.77 23.47 -7.46
CA ASP A 369 17.53 24.00 -8.03
C ASP A 369 17.10 23.21 -9.27
N THR A 370 18.06 22.87 -10.14
CA THR A 370 17.80 22.07 -11.34
C THR A 370 17.30 20.66 -10.98
N LEU A 371 17.95 19.99 -10.02
CA LEU A 371 17.58 18.63 -9.63
C LEU A 371 16.29 18.57 -8.80
N MET A 372 16.00 19.59 -8.00
CA MET A 372 14.69 19.75 -7.37
C MET A 372 13.57 19.93 -8.41
N ALA A 373 13.80 20.74 -9.45
CA ALA A 373 12.85 20.89 -10.55
C ALA A 373 12.65 19.57 -11.32
N VAL A 374 13.74 18.84 -11.62
CA VAL A 374 13.68 17.50 -12.24
C VAL A 374 12.86 16.54 -11.38
N THR A 375 13.06 16.56 -10.07
CA THR A 375 12.31 15.75 -9.11
C THR A 375 10.81 16.05 -9.20
N ALA A 376 10.41 17.31 -9.07
CA ALA A 376 9.01 17.72 -9.10
C ALA A 376 8.29 17.36 -10.43
N ILE A 377 8.96 17.60 -11.56
CA ILE A 377 8.41 17.30 -12.89
C ILE A 377 8.31 15.78 -13.08
N SER A 378 9.31 15.01 -12.66
CA SER A 378 9.27 13.54 -12.75
C SER A 378 8.10 12.94 -11.95
N MET A 379 7.84 13.47 -10.75
CA MET A 379 6.70 13.06 -9.93
C MET A 379 5.37 13.33 -10.64
N THR A 380 5.22 14.51 -11.27
CA THR A 380 4.05 14.88 -12.07
C THR A 380 3.84 13.94 -13.26
N MET A 381 4.91 13.47 -13.90
CA MET A 381 4.83 12.55 -15.04
C MET A 381 4.36 11.14 -14.65
N THR A 382 4.55 10.70 -13.41
CA THR A 382 4.28 9.31 -12.97
C THR A 382 2.85 8.83 -13.28
N PRO A 383 1.78 9.52 -12.84
CA PRO A 383 0.43 9.03 -13.08
C PRO A 383 0.10 9.02 -14.58
N LEU A 384 0.70 9.94 -15.35
CA LEU A 384 0.58 9.99 -16.81
C LEU A 384 1.30 8.81 -17.48
N LEU A 385 2.48 8.44 -17.00
CA LEU A 385 3.23 7.29 -17.49
C LEU A 385 2.53 5.97 -17.16
N LEU A 386 1.96 5.84 -15.96
CA LEU A 386 1.12 4.67 -15.60
C LEU A 386 -0.13 4.59 -16.49
N LEU A 387 -0.80 5.72 -16.74
CA LEU A 387 -1.94 5.76 -17.66
C LEU A 387 -1.53 5.42 -19.10
N ALA A 388 -0.37 5.89 -19.55
CA ALA A 388 0.17 5.57 -20.86
C ALA A 388 0.54 4.09 -20.98
N ASN A 389 1.12 3.50 -19.93
CA ASN A 389 1.41 2.07 -19.86
C ASN A 389 0.12 1.25 -20.07
N GLU A 390 -0.94 1.61 -19.36
CA GLU A 390 -2.25 0.93 -19.45
C GLU A 390 -2.92 1.06 -20.80
N ARG A 391 -2.82 2.23 -21.45
CA ARG A 391 -3.50 2.47 -22.73
C ARG A 391 -2.69 2.06 -23.95
N LEU A 392 -1.35 2.07 -23.87
CA LEU A 392 -0.49 1.94 -25.06
C LEU A 392 0.42 0.70 -25.01
N VAL A 393 0.91 0.32 -23.83
CA VAL A 393 1.93 -0.73 -23.67
C VAL A 393 1.26 -2.07 -23.38
N LEU A 394 0.50 -2.16 -22.28
CA LEU A 394 -0.17 -3.40 -21.86
C LEU A 394 -1.10 -3.99 -22.94
N PRO A 395 -1.93 -3.21 -23.67
CA PRO A 395 -2.80 -3.78 -24.69
C PRO A 395 -2.05 -4.32 -25.92
N ARG A 396 -0.83 -3.85 -26.18
CA ARG A 396 -0.06 -4.21 -27.38
C ARG A 396 0.95 -5.32 -27.13
N PHE A 397 1.63 -5.25 -25.98
CA PHE A 397 2.78 -6.09 -25.64
C PHE A 397 2.54 -6.97 -24.42
N GLY A 398 1.44 -6.75 -23.71
CA GLY A 398 1.15 -7.52 -22.51
C GLY A 398 0.64 -8.93 -22.78
N THR A 399 0.30 -9.65 -21.71
CA THR A 399 -0.35 -10.97 -21.82
C THR A 399 -1.64 -10.78 -22.60
N ARG A 400 -1.58 -11.12 -23.90
CA ARG A 400 -2.76 -11.10 -24.75
C ARG A 400 -3.78 -12.07 -24.15
N GLU A 401 -5.03 -11.64 -24.07
CA GLU A 401 -6.14 -12.59 -24.18
C GLU A 401 -5.79 -13.49 -25.34
N ARG A 402 -5.66 -14.79 -25.08
CA ARG A 402 -5.18 -15.72 -26.09
C ARG A 402 -6.14 -15.62 -27.27
N GLU A 403 -5.72 -14.94 -28.34
CA GLU A 403 -6.35 -15.09 -29.65
C GLU A 403 -6.43 -16.58 -29.90
N GLU A 404 -7.63 -17.01 -30.27
CA GLU A 404 -8.04 -18.36 -30.59
C GLU A 404 -6.84 -19.19 -31.05
N GLN A 405 -6.46 -20.19 -30.25
CA GLN A 405 -5.88 -21.36 -30.87
C GLN A 405 -6.88 -21.79 -31.93
N GLU A 406 -6.43 -21.87 -33.19
CA GLU A 406 -7.20 -22.39 -34.30
C GLU A 406 -8.05 -23.56 -33.82
N ALA A 407 -9.36 -23.41 -34.02
CA ALA A 407 -10.39 -24.24 -33.45
C ALA A 407 -10.18 -25.72 -33.76
N ASP A 408 -9.65 -26.46 -32.79
CA ASP A 408 -10.30 -27.72 -32.42
C ASP A 408 -11.52 -27.31 -31.59
N LEU A 409 -12.67 -27.26 -32.27
CA LEU A 409 -14.00 -27.05 -31.69
C LEU A 409 -14.22 -28.02 -30.53
N ILE A 410 -13.88 -27.59 -29.32
CA ILE A 410 -14.62 -27.97 -28.12
C ILE A 410 -15.00 -26.68 -27.41
N ASP A 411 -16.21 -26.28 -27.75
CA ASP A 411 -17.06 -25.28 -27.13
C ASP A 411 -17.30 -25.62 -25.65
N THR A 412 -16.32 -25.37 -24.78
CA THR A 412 -16.53 -25.42 -23.33
C THR A 412 -16.85 -24.04 -22.79
N GLU A 413 -18.11 -23.65 -22.95
CA GLU A 413 -18.75 -22.71 -22.05
C GLU A 413 -18.85 -23.36 -20.67
N HIS A 414 -18.10 -22.84 -19.71
CA HIS A 414 -18.15 -23.38 -18.36
C HIS A 414 -19.39 -22.85 -17.62
N PRO A 415 -20.07 -23.70 -16.84
CA PRO A 415 -21.24 -23.27 -16.07
C PRO A 415 -20.89 -22.31 -14.94
N VAL A 416 -19.61 -22.19 -14.57
CA VAL A 416 -19.14 -21.38 -13.44
C VAL A 416 -18.03 -20.42 -13.91
N ILE A 417 -18.16 -19.16 -13.53
CA ILE A 417 -17.09 -18.16 -13.61
C ILE A 417 -16.61 -17.86 -12.19
N ILE A 418 -15.30 -17.90 -11.97
CA ILE A 418 -14.67 -17.50 -10.71
C ILE A 418 -13.89 -16.22 -10.96
N ALA A 419 -14.33 -15.11 -10.36
CA ALA A 419 -13.61 -13.84 -10.41
C ALA A 419 -12.67 -13.73 -9.19
N GLY A 420 -11.36 -13.72 -9.45
CA GLY A 420 -10.29 -13.73 -8.46
C GLY A 420 -9.88 -15.15 -8.07
N PHE A 421 -8.60 -15.49 -8.21
CA PHE A 421 -8.06 -16.81 -7.88
C PHE A 421 -6.96 -16.75 -6.82
N SER A 422 -7.25 -16.05 -5.73
CA SER A 422 -6.42 -16.04 -4.52
C SER A 422 -6.59 -17.33 -3.70
N SER A 423 -6.35 -17.31 -2.38
CA SER A 423 -6.50 -18.48 -1.50
C SER A 423 -7.91 -19.09 -1.55
N PHE A 424 -8.95 -18.25 -1.53
CA PHE A 424 -10.35 -18.70 -1.56
C PHE A 424 -10.71 -19.25 -2.94
N GLY A 425 -10.51 -18.45 -4.00
CA GLY A 425 -10.85 -18.84 -5.37
C GLY A 425 -10.08 -20.09 -5.82
N SER A 426 -8.83 -20.25 -5.39
CA SER A 426 -8.02 -21.43 -5.68
C SER A 426 -8.57 -22.71 -5.04
N THR A 427 -8.97 -22.62 -3.77
CA THR A 427 -9.57 -23.76 -3.07
C THR A 427 -10.91 -24.14 -3.71
N LEU A 428 -11.75 -23.15 -4.01
CA LEU A 428 -13.03 -23.36 -4.68
C LEU A 428 -12.85 -23.99 -6.07
N GLY A 429 -11.99 -23.42 -6.92
CA GLY A 429 -11.76 -23.91 -8.27
C GLY A 429 -11.19 -25.33 -8.30
N ARG A 430 -10.27 -25.66 -7.38
CA ARG A 430 -9.75 -27.03 -7.22
C ARG A 430 -10.83 -28.01 -6.75
N PHE A 431 -11.68 -27.58 -5.81
CA PHE A 431 -12.79 -28.40 -5.31
C PHE A 431 -13.83 -28.69 -6.40
N LEU A 432 -14.24 -27.68 -7.17
CA LEU A 432 -15.16 -27.85 -8.29
C LEU A 432 -14.59 -28.80 -9.35
N ARG A 433 -13.33 -28.61 -9.73
CA ARG A 433 -12.64 -29.47 -10.71
C ARG A 433 -12.53 -30.92 -10.22
N ALA A 434 -12.26 -31.13 -8.94
CA ALA A 434 -12.23 -32.47 -8.34
C ALA A 434 -13.58 -33.20 -8.42
N ASN A 435 -14.69 -32.46 -8.57
CA ASN A 435 -16.04 -32.97 -8.75
C ASN A 435 -16.51 -32.92 -10.22
N GLY A 436 -15.59 -32.77 -11.18
CA GLY A 436 -15.92 -32.76 -12.61
C GLY A 436 -16.61 -31.47 -13.10
N VAL A 437 -16.60 -30.40 -12.30
CA VAL A 437 -17.14 -29.09 -12.69
C VAL A 437 -15.98 -28.18 -13.08
N GLU A 438 -15.85 -27.89 -14.36
CA GLU A 438 -14.88 -26.91 -14.86
C GLU A 438 -15.42 -25.49 -14.69
N ALA A 439 -14.51 -24.54 -14.44
CA ALA A 439 -14.82 -23.14 -14.25
C ALA A 439 -13.88 -22.27 -15.09
N THR A 440 -14.42 -21.18 -15.63
CA THR A 440 -13.62 -20.11 -16.22
C THR A 440 -13.14 -19.18 -15.12
N ILE A 441 -11.84 -18.93 -15.04
CA ILE A 441 -11.26 -18.07 -14.01
C ILE A 441 -10.87 -16.72 -14.63
N LEU A 442 -11.21 -15.63 -13.94
CA LEU A 442 -10.78 -14.27 -14.26
C LEU A 442 -9.83 -13.77 -13.20
N ASP A 443 -8.63 -13.34 -13.59
CA ASP A 443 -7.67 -12.74 -12.66
C ASP A 443 -6.96 -11.53 -13.31
N ASN A 444 -6.66 -10.52 -12.50
CA ASN A 444 -6.00 -9.30 -12.94
C ASN A 444 -4.47 -9.34 -12.76
N ASP A 445 -3.94 -10.42 -12.18
CA ASP A 445 -2.51 -10.68 -12.05
C ASP A 445 -2.04 -11.70 -13.10
N SER A 446 -1.26 -11.25 -14.09
CA SER A 446 -0.76 -12.11 -15.16
C SER A 446 0.17 -13.22 -14.68
N ASP A 447 0.93 -13.04 -13.60
CA ASP A 447 1.78 -14.09 -13.03
C ASP A 447 0.91 -15.23 -12.46
N GLN A 448 -0.22 -14.88 -11.85
CA GLN A 448 -1.22 -15.87 -11.41
C GLN A 448 -1.88 -16.55 -12.60
N VAL A 449 -2.27 -15.81 -13.63
CA VAL A 449 -2.85 -16.38 -14.85
C VAL A 449 -1.93 -17.43 -15.48
N ASP A 450 -0.63 -17.13 -15.60
CA ASP A 450 0.36 -18.05 -16.14
C ASP A 450 0.53 -19.31 -15.28
N LEU A 451 0.56 -19.15 -13.96
CA LEU A 451 0.60 -20.27 -13.02
C LEU A 451 -0.62 -21.18 -13.20
N LEU A 452 -1.82 -20.61 -13.28
CA LEU A 452 -3.07 -21.36 -13.36
C LEU A 452 -3.26 -22.06 -14.70
N ARG A 453 -2.81 -21.44 -15.79
CA ARG A 453 -2.75 -22.08 -17.11
C ARG A 453 -1.83 -23.30 -17.08
N ARG A 454 -0.67 -23.22 -16.41
CA ARG A 454 0.23 -24.37 -16.21
C ARG A 454 -0.39 -25.47 -15.34
N MET A 455 -1.30 -25.11 -14.44
CA MET A 455 -2.10 -26.07 -13.66
C MET A 455 -3.29 -26.64 -14.43
N GLY A 456 -3.49 -26.25 -15.69
CA GLY A 456 -4.55 -26.76 -16.57
C GLY A 456 -5.92 -26.11 -16.36
N PHE A 457 -5.98 -24.90 -15.78
CA PHE A 457 -7.22 -24.13 -15.68
C PHE A 457 -7.41 -23.22 -16.91
N LYS A 458 -8.68 -23.01 -17.34
CA LYS A 458 -9.04 -21.99 -18.33
C LYS A 458 -9.10 -20.63 -17.64
N VAL A 459 -8.06 -19.83 -17.84
CA VAL A 459 -7.91 -18.53 -17.16
C VAL A 459 -7.75 -17.39 -18.16
N PHE A 460 -8.55 -16.35 -17.96
CA PHE A 460 -8.51 -15.10 -18.68
C PHE A 460 -7.85 -14.02 -17.82
N TYR A 461 -6.96 -13.27 -18.44
CA TYR A 461 -6.32 -12.11 -17.83
C TYR A 461 -7.18 -10.87 -18.06
N GLY A 462 -7.61 -10.21 -17.00
CA GLY A 462 -8.37 -8.97 -17.13
C GLY A 462 -9.12 -8.55 -15.86
N ASP A 463 -9.51 -7.28 -15.81
CA ASP A 463 -10.38 -6.76 -14.76
C ASP A 463 -11.81 -7.29 -14.94
N ALA A 464 -12.24 -8.14 -14.00
CA ALA A 464 -13.56 -8.74 -14.01
C ALA A 464 -14.71 -7.72 -13.95
N THR A 465 -14.48 -6.46 -13.56
CA THR A 465 -15.51 -5.41 -13.59
C THR A 465 -15.85 -4.92 -15.00
N ARG A 466 -15.02 -5.25 -16.00
CA ARG A 466 -15.26 -4.86 -17.39
C ARG A 466 -16.23 -5.84 -18.08
N LEU A 467 -17.22 -5.27 -18.77
CA LEU A 467 -18.26 -6.05 -19.45
C LEU A 467 -17.72 -6.95 -20.57
N ASP A 468 -16.78 -6.46 -21.36
CA ASP A 468 -16.16 -7.21 -22.46
C ASP A 468 -15.36 -8.43 -21.95
N ILE A 469 -14.63 -8.26 -20.85
CA ILE A 469 -13.92 -9.37 -20.18
C ILE A 469 -14.91 -10.41 -19.64
N LEU A 470 -15.99 -9.99 -18.98
CA LEU A 470 -17.03 -10.90 -18.49
C LEU A 470 -17.70 -11.69 -19.62
N ARG A 471 -18.04 -11.03 -20.73
CA ARG A 471 -18.60 -11.70 -21.92
C ARG A 471 -17.64 -12.74 -22.48
N SER A 472 -16.36 -12.36 -22.64
CA SER A 472 -15.32 -13.25 -23.14
C SER A 472 -15.07 -14.45 -22.22
N ALA A 473 -15.32 -14.29 -20.92
CA ALA A 473 -15.28 -15.38 -19.94
C ALA A 473 -16.48 -16.35 -20.01
N GLY A 474 -17.49 -16.06 -20.85
CA GLY A 474 -18.71 -16.84 -21.00
C GLY A 474 -19.85 -16.41 -20.08
N ALA A 475 -19.89 -15.15 -19.60
CA ALA A 475 -20.95 -14.70 -18.70
C ALA A 475 -22.35 -14.69 -19.33
N ASP A 476 -22.45 -14.76 -20.67
CA ASP A 476 -23.71 -14.87 -21.39
C ASP A 476 -24.36 -16.28 -21.25
N SER A 477 -23.56 -17.31 -20.97
CA SER A 477 -23.99 -18.72 -20.90
C SER A 477 -23.73 -19.38 -19.54
N ALA A 478 -22.85 -18.80 -18.72
CA ALA A 478 -22.56 -19.28 -17.39
C ALA A 478 -23.81 -19.23 -16.49
N ARG A 479 -23.89 -20.18 -15.56
CA ARG A 479 -24.99 -20.27 -14.59
C ARG A 479 -24.65 -19.58 -13.28
N VAL A 480 -23.38 -19.60 -12.90
CA VAL A 480 -22.90 -19.06 -11.63
C VAL A 480 -21.70 -18.15 -11.86
N LEU A 481 -21.74 -16.97 -11.25
CA LEU A 481 -20.56 -16.13 -11.03
C LEU A 481 -20.22 -16.15 -9.55
N PHE A 482 -19.07 -16.75 -9.22
CA PHE A 482 -18.49 -16.69 -7.89
C PHE A 482 -17.46 -15.55 -7.82
N ILE A 483 -17.70 -14.58 -6.95
CA ILE A 483 -16.79 -13.44 -6.74
C ILE A 483 -15.92 -13.74 -5.52
N ALA A 484 -14.63 -14.01 -5.75
CA ALA A 484 -13.63 -14.29 -4.72
C ALA A 484 -12.59 -13.15 -4.57
N ILE A 485 -12.88 -11.96 -5.12
CA ILE A 485 -12.04 -10.75 -5.05
C ILE A 485 -12.07 -10.16 -3.62
N ASP A 486 -10.92 -9.70 -3.12
CA ASP A 486 -10.81 -9.15 -1.76
C ASP A 486 -11.37 -7.72 -1.60
N SER A 487 -11.33 -6.89 -2.66
CA SER A 487 -11.70 -5.47 -2.57
C SER A 487 -13.22 -5.24 -2.61
N PRO A 488 -13.86 -4.74 -1.54
CA PRO A 488 -15.32 -4.53 -1.50
C PRO A 488 -15.80 -3.58 -2.61
N ALA A 489 -15.03 -2.53 -2.92
CA ALA A 489 -15.35 -1.59 -3.99
C ALA A 489 -15.39 -2.25 -5.38
N THR A 490 -14.47 -3.18 -5.65
CA THR A 490 -14.42 -3.95 -6.91
C THR A 490 -15.57 -4.96 -6.96
N VAL A 491 -15.84 -5.65 -5.84
CA VAL A 491 -16.97 -6.57 -5.70
C VAL A 491 -18.29 -5.84 -5.99
N ASN A 492 -18.52 -4.68 -5.38
CA ASN A 492 -19.75 -3.90 -5.55
C ASN A 492 -19.97 -3.49 -7.02
N LYS A 493 -18.91 -3.06 -7.71
CA LYS A 493 -18.94 -2.75 -9.15
C LYS A 493 -19.22 -3.98 -10.02
N LEU A 494 -18.61 -5.10 -9.70
CA LEU A 494 -18.80 -6.37 -10.41
C LEU A 494 -20.23 -6.88 -10.25
N VAL A 495 -20.77 -6.89 -9.03
CA VAL A 495 -22.17 -7.25 -8.75
C VAL A 495 -23.13 -6.36 -9.53
N ALA A 496 -22.92 -5.04 -9.52
CA ALA A 496 -23.75 -4.10 -10.28
C ALA A 496 -23.68 -4.37 -11.79
N THR A 497 -22.50 -4.66 -12.33
CA THR A 497 -22.29 -4.96 -13.75
C THR A 497 -22.95 -6.28 -14.14
N ALA A 498 -22.77 -7.32 -13.33
CA ALA A 498 -23.33 -8.65 -13.53
C ALA A 498 -24.86 -8.60 -13.51
N ARG A 499 -25.46 -7.99 -12.49
CA ARG A 499 -26.93 -7.88 -12.39
C ARG A 499 -27.55 -7.06 -13.53
N LYS A 500 -26.84 -6.04 -14.03
CA LYS A 500 -27.33 -5.18 -15.11
C LYS A 500 -27.32 -5.87 -16.47
N HIS A 501 -26.29 -6.65 -16.78
CA HIS A 501 -26.10 -7.20 -18.13
C HIS A 501 -26.39 -8.71 -18.23
N PHE A 502 -26.27 -9.45 -17.13
CA PHE A 502 -26.46 -10.90 -17.05
C PHE A 502 -27.47 -11.26 -15.95
N PRO A 503 -28.76 -10.89 -16.09
CA PRO A 503 -29.77 -11.10 -15.04
C PRO A 503 -30.06 -12.59 -14.75
N HIS A 504 -29.66 -13.49 -15.64
CA HIS A 504 -29.79 -14.94 -15.47
C HIS A 504 -28.67 -15.54 -14.59
N LEU A 505 -27.56 -14.82 -14.42
CA LEU A 505 -26.36 -15.31 -13.76
C LEU A 505 -26.55 -15.31 -12.25
N LYS A 506 -26.47 -16.48 -11.60
CA LYS A 506 -26.52 -16.55 -10.14
C LYS A 506 -25.23 -16.01 -9.56
N VAL A 507 -25.30 -14.88 -8.87
CA VAL A 507 -24.14 -14.25 -8.23
C VAL A 507 -23.97 -14.80 -6.82
N MET A 508 -22.80 -15.36 -6.56
CA MET A 508 -22.31 -15.79 -5.25
C MET A 508 -21.08 -14.97 -4.91
N ALA A 509 -20.92 -14.53 -3.66
CA ALA A 509 -19.80 -13.66 -3.30
C ALA A 509 -19.18 -14.03 -1.97
N ARG A 510 -17.85 -13.92 -1.92
CA ARG A 510 -17.07 -13.94 -0.69
C ARG A 510 -17.23 -12.60 0.04
N ALA A 511 -17.25 -12.64 1.37
CA ALA A 511 -17.21 -11.47 2.25
C ALA A 511 -16.08 -11.62 3.28
N GLY A 512 -15.15 -10.67 3.29
CA GLY A 512 -14.03 -10.67 4.24
C GLY A 512 -14.48 -10.36 5.67
N THR A 513 -15.45 -9.46 5.82
CA THR A 513 -16.02 -9.02 7.10
C THR A 513 -17.54 -9.11 7.12
N ASN A 514 -18.13 -9.03 8.33
CA ASN A 514 -19.59 -8.94 8.46
C ASN A 514 -20.15 -7.66 7.81
N LEU A 515 -19.37 -6.57 7.78
CA LEU A 515 -19.78 -5.32 7.14
C LEU A 515 -19.86 -5.50 5.61
N ASP A 516 -18.86 -6.14 5.01
CA ASP A 516 -18.88 -6.46 3.57
C ASP A 516 -20.08 -7.36 3.22
N ALA A 517 -20.40 -8.32 4.09
CA ALA A 517 -21.57 -9.18 3.91
C ALA A 517 -22.88 -8.37 3.93
N HIS A 518 -23.01 -7.38 4.81
CA HIS A 518 -24.16 -6.49 4.83
C HIS A 518 -24.27 -5.63 3.56
N GLU A 519 -23.15 -5.10 3.04
CA GLU A 519 -23.15 -4.36 1.76
C GLU A 519 -23.62 -5.23 0.59
N LEU A 520 -23.17 -6.49 0.54
CA LEU A 520 -23.59 -7.45 -0.48
C LEU A 520 -25.09 -7.75 -0.42
N LEU A 521 -25.67 -7.83 0.78
CA LEU A 521 -27.12 -8.01 0.96
C LEU A 521 -27.92 -6.84 0.38
N ASP A 522 -27.46 -5.60 0.56
CA ASP A 522 -28.13 -4.42 -0.03
C ASP A 522 -28.07 -4.42 -1.55
N LEU A 523 -26.95 -4.92 -2.10
CA LEU A 523 -26.79 -5.15 -3.52
C LEU A 523 -27.61 -6.34 -4.02
N GLY A 524 -28.40 -6.98 -3.17
CA GLY A 524 -29.32 -8.07 -3.51
C GLY A 524 -28.64 -9.42 -3.72
N VAL A 525 -27.38 -9.57 -3.33
CA VAL A 525 -26.68 -10.86 -3.31
C VAL A 525 -27.13 -11.61 -2.07
N ARG A 526 -27.63 -12.84 -2.23
CA ARG A 526 -28.12 -13.67 -1.13
C ARG A 526 -27.15 -14.76 -0.73
N ASP A 527 -26.44 -15.34 -1.69
CA ASP A 527 -25.46 -16.39 -1.46
C ASP A 527 -24.09 -15.75 -1.11
N ILE A 528 -23.88 -15.50 0.18
CA ILE A 528 -22.68 -14.83 0.71
C ILE A 528 -21.89 -15.79 1.59
N TYR A 529 -20.58 -15.88 1.35
CA TYR A 529 -19.67 -16.77 2.07
C TYR A 529 -18.65 -15.96 2.86
N ARG A 530 -18.68 -16.05 4.19
CA ARG A 530 -17.77 -15.32 5.08
C ARG A 530 -16.47 -16.08 5.32
N ASP A 531 -15.33 -15.44 5.15
CA ASP A 531 -13.99 -16.07 5.14
C ASP A 531 -13.70 -17.05 6.27
N PHE A 532 -14.11 -16.71 7.49
CA PHE A 532 -13.70 -17.43 8.69
C PHE A 532 -14.81 -18.25 9.34
N LEU A 533 -16.07 -18.14 8.92
CA LEU A 533 -17.19 -18.79 9.62
C LEU A 533 -17.01 -20.31 9.65
N ASP A 534 -16.96 -20.93 8.47
CA ASP A 534 -16.85 -22.39 8.33
C ASP A 534 -15.57 -22.93 8.98
N THR A 535 -14.44 -22.24 8.78
CA THR A 535 -13.15 -22.66 9.33
C THR A 535 -13.13 -22.57 10.85
N SER A 536 -13.69 -21.50 11.43
CA SER A 536 -13.76 -21.31 12.88
C SER A 536 -14.68 -22.33 13.54
N VAL A 537 -15.83 -22.59 12.93
CA VAL A 537 -16.78 -23.61 13.43
C VAL A 537 -16.16 -25.00 13.34
N ARG A 538 -15.50 -25.34 12.23
CA ARG A 538 -14.77 -26.60 12.09
C ARG A 538 -13.71 -26.78 13.18
N ALA A 539 -12.94 -25.73 13.48
CA ALA A 539 -11.98 -25.76 14.60
C ALA A 539 -12.69 -25.96 15.95
N GLY A 540 -13.86 -25.33 16.16
CA GLY A 540 -14.70 -25.55 17.33
C GLY A 540 -15.18 -27.00 17.48
N VAL A 541 -15.54 -27.66 16.37
CA VAL A 541 -15.89 -29.10 16.36
C VAL A 541 -14.70 -29.95 16.82
N ASP A 542 -13.49 -29.66 16.34
CA ASP A 542 -12.29 -30.40 16.74
C ASP A 542 -11.91 -30.14 18.21
N VAL A 543 -12.12 -28.93 18.72
CA VAL A 543 -11.98 -28.60 20.15
C VAL A 543 -12.96 -29.40 20.99
N LEU A 544 -14.26 -29.43 20.63
CA LEU A 544 -15.26 -30.22 21.33
C LEU A 544 -14.94 -31.71 21.30
N ALA A 545 -14.52 -32.25 20.15
CA ALA A 545 -14.10 -33.64 20.04
C ALA A 545 -12.91 -33.96 20.96
N SER A 546 -11.93 -33.04 21.05
CA SER A 546 -10.76 -33.18 21.94
C SER A 546 -11.13 -33.10 23.43
N LEU A 547 -12.23 -32.42 23.76
CA LEU A 547 -12.81 -32.36 25.11
C LEU A 547 -13.69 -33.58 25.44
N GLY A 548 -13.75 -34.58 24.56
CA GLY A 548 -14.48 -35.83 24.78
C GLY A 548 -15.92 -35.86 24.28
N TYR A 549 -16.38 -34.84 23.54
CA TYR A 549 -17.67 -34.88 22.88
C TYR A 549 -17.64 -35.84 21.68
N ARG A 550 -18.77 -36.50 21.38
CA ARG A 550 -18.88 -37.33 20.17
C ARG A 550 -18.73 -36.45 18.93
N ARG A 551 -17.80 -36.82 18.03
CA ARG A 551 -17.50 -36.05 16.80
C ARG A 551 -18.75 -35.79 15.95
N TYR A 552 -19.65 -36.77 15.84
CA TYR A 552 -20.93 -36.59 15.12
C TYR A 552 -21.79 -35.48 15.73
N GLY A 553 -22.03 -35.53 17.05
CA GLY A 553 -22.82 -34.52 17.74
C GLY A 553 -22.19 -33.12 17.66
N ALA A 554 -20.86 -33.04 17.80
CA ALA A 554 -20.14 -31.79 17.62
C ALA A 554 -20.26 -31.25 16.18
N THR A 555 -20.13 -32.12 15.17
CA THR A 555 -20.25 -31.74 13.75
C THR A 555 -21.65 -31.22 13.43
N ARG A 556 -22.70 -31.91 13.92
CA ARG A 556 -24.09 -31.48 13.77
C ARG A 556 -24.34 -30.13 14.43
N ALA A 557 -23.90 -29.96 15.68
CA ALA A 557 -24.00 -28.68 16.38
C ALA A 557 -23.27 -27.55 15.63
N GLY A 558 -22.11 -27.85 15.02
CA GLY A 558 -21.40 -26.90 14.16
C GLY A 558 -22.21 -26.51 12.92
N GLN A 559 -22.82 -27.49 12.22
CA GLN A 559 -23.67 -27.22 11.06
C GLN A 559 -24.90 -26.37 11.42
N ASP A 560 -25.53 -26.67 12.56
CA ASP A 560 -26.67 -25.89 13.04
C ASP A 560 -26.24 -24.47 13.48
N PHE A 561 -25.07 -24.35 14.11
CA PHE A 561 -24.49 -23.03 14.43
C PHE A 561 -24.34 -22.17 13.17
N ILE A 562 -23.73 -22.71 12.10
CA ILE A 562 -23.56 -22.01 10.83
C ILE A 562 -24.91 -21.56 10.27
N ARG A 563 -25.90 -22.46 10.22
CA ARG A 563 -27.25 -22.16 9.71
C ARG A 563 -27.91 -21.02 10.47
N TYR A 564 -27.84 -21.04 11.81
CA TYR A 564 -28.43 -19.99 12.63
C TYR A 564 -27.69 -18.65 12.49
N ASP A 565 -26.36 -18.68 12.37
CA ASP A 565 -25.54 -17.49 12.22
C ASP A 565 -25.77 -16.81 10.85
N GLU A 566 -25.91 -17.59 9.78
CA GLU A 566 -26.30 -17.09 8.45
C GLU A 566 -27.70 -16.48 8.46
N SER A 567 -28.66 -17.10 9.17
CA SER A 567 -30.00 -16.53 9.33
C SER A 567 -29.96 -15.22 10.14
N ALA A 568 -29.19 -15.18 11.22
CA ALA A 568 -29.04 -14.00 12.06
C ALA A 568 -28.46 -12.81 11.28
N MET A 569 -27.51 -13.05 10.36
CA MET A 569 -26.94 -12.02 9.49
C MET A 569 -28.03 -11.26 8.71
N HIS A 570 -29.03 -11.96 8.18
CA HIS A 570 -30.15 -11.34 7.47
C HIS A 570 -31.04 -10.49 8.39
N HIS A 571 -31.18 -10.87 9.66
CA HIS A 571 -31.92 -10.09 10.66
C HIS A 571 -31.13 -8.88 11.16
N LEU A 572 -29.81 -8.94 11.16
CA LEU A 572 -28.93 -7.86 11.64
C LEU A 572 -28.71 -6.76 10.60
N ALA A 573 -28.68 -7.12 9.32
CA ALA A 573 -28.36 -6.19 8.23
C ALA A 573 -29.21 -4.90 8.21
N PRO A 574 -30.53 -4.91 8.51
CA PRO A 574 -31.35 -3.70 8.54
C PRO A 574 -31.01 -2.73 9.69
N HIS A 575 -30.46 -3.24 10.79
CA HIS A 575 -30.21 -2.47 12.02
C HIS A 575 -28.79 -1.87 12.08
N ARG A 576 -27.94 -2.15 11.09
CA ARG A 576 -26.50 -1.80 11.12
C ARG A 576 -26.18 -0.31 11.23
N HIS A 577 -27.10 0.56 10.82
CA HIS A 577 -26.90 2.02 10.84
C HIS A 577 -27.21 2.64 12.20
N ASP A 578 -27.82 1.88 13.11
CA ASP A 578 -28.07 2.28 14.50
C ASP A 578 -27.37 1.30 15.44
N GLU A 579 -26.27 1.74 16.04
CA GLU A 579 -25.44 0.92 16.93
C GLU A 579 -26.25 0.33 18.08
N SER A 580 -27.16 1.10 18.67
CA SER A 580 -27.97 0.65 19.80
C SER A 580 -28.95 -0.45 19.40
N SER A 581 -29.63 -0.26 18.27
CA SER A 581 -30.51 -1.25 17.69
C SER A 581 -29.74 -2.51 17.30
N TYR A 582 -28.61 -2.37 16.60
CA TYR A 582 -27.77 -3.49 16.17
C TYR A 582 -27.31 -4.35 17.34
N ILE A 583 -26.78 -3.73 18.41
CA ILE A 583 -26.32 -4.45 19.61
C ILE A 583 -27.48 -5.19 20.28
N SER A 584 -28.66 -4.56 20.38
CA SER A 584 -29.83 -5.21 20.98
C SER A 584 -30.27 -6.45 20.19
N THR A 585 -30.37 -6.33 18.86
CA THR A 585 -30.74 -7.44 17.97
C THR A 585 -29.67 -8.53 17.97
N ALA A 586 -28.38 -8.18 17.97
CA ALA A 586 -27.28 -9.15 18.04
C ALA A 586 -27.35 -9.97 19.33
N ARG A 587 -27.58 -9.34 20.48
CA ARG A 587 -27.76 -10.03 21.77
C ARG A 587 -28.96 -10.98 21.75
N GLU A 588 -30.05 -10.58 21.11
CA GLU A 588 -31.24 -11.41 20.95
C GLU A 588 -30.94 -12.65 20.08
N GLN A 589 -30.30 -12.46 18.92
CA GLN A 589 -29.95 -13.55 18.02
C GLN A 589 -28.97 -14.54 18.66
N ILE A 590 -27.95 -14.05 19.38
CA ILE A 590 -27.02 -14.91 20.12
C ILE A 590 -27.76 -15.73 21.16
N ARG A 591 -28.64 -15.11 21.96
CA ARG A 591 -29.42 -15.83 22.98
C ARG A 591 -30.32 -16.90 22.35
N LEU A 592 -30.96 -16.59 21.23
CA LEU A 592 -31.80 -17.54 20.50
C LEU A 592 -30.97 -18.73 20.00
N GLN A 593 -29.81 -18.47 19.40
CA GLN A 593 -28.89 -19.49 18.90
C GLN A 593 -28.40 -20.41 20.03
N GLU A 594 -28.02 -19.85 21.18
CA GLU A 594 -27.64 -20.62 22.37
C GLU A 594 -28.79 -21.52 22.85
N GLN A 595 -30.02 -21.00 22.90
CA GLN A 595 -31.20 -21.78 23.30
C GLN A 595 -31.48 -22.94 22.34
N LEU A 596 -31.39 -22.69 21.03
CA LEU A 596 -31.62 -23.71 19.99
C LEU A 596 -30.56 -24.83 20.07
N LEU A 597 -29.29 -24.47 20.20
CA LEU A 597 -28.19 -25.44 20.33
C LEU A 597 -28.25 -26.21 21.66
N ALA A 598 -28.60 -25.54 22.75
CA ALA A 598 -28.80 -26.20 24.05
C ALA A 598 -29.97 -27.19 24.01
N GLY A 599 -31.06 -26.83 23.34
CA GLY A 599 -32.22 -27.69 23.13
C GLY A 599 -31.84 -28.97 22.36
N ASP A 600 -31.12 -28.84 21.26
CA ASP A 600 -30.68 -30.00 20.46
C ASP A 600 -29.70 -30.90 21.22
N ARG A 601 -28.84 -30.33 22.08
CA ARG A 601 -27.95 -31.12 22.95
C ARG A 601 -28.73 -31.98 23.95
N THR A 602 -29.89 -31.50 24.42
CA THR A 602 -30.75 -32.25 25.36
C THR A 602 -31.69 -33.24 24.67
N ALA A 603 -31.87 -33.13 23.35
CA ALA A 603 -32.67 -34.07 22.57
C ALA A 603 -31.92 -35.42 22.42
N ASN A 604 -32.52 -36.50 22.91
CA ASN A 604 -31.91 -37.83 22.91
C ASN A 604 -32.07 -38.49 21.52
N HIS A 605 -31.12 -38.28 20.61
CA HIS A 605 -31.11 -38.85 19.26
C HIS A 605 -30.62 -40.31 19.19
N THR A 606 -30.31 -40.91 20.34
CA THR A 606 -29.58 -42.17 20.51
C THR A 606 -30.38 -43.45 20.25
N HIS A 607 -31.66 -43.38 19.92
CA HIS A 607 -32.46 -44.60 19.75
C HIS A 607 -32.32 -45.28 18.37
N HIS A 608 -31.81 -44.58 17.34
CA HIS A 608 -31.79 -45.13 15.96
C HIS A 608 -30.55 -44.85 15.10
N ASP A 609 -29.54 -44.09 15.56
CA ASP A 609 -28.44 -43.64 14.68
C ASP A 609 -27.07 -44.20 15.12
N HIS A 610 -26.81 -45.46 14.77
CA HIS A 610 -25.55 -46.19 15.04
C HIS A 610 -24.71 -46.45 13.78
N ALA A 611 -25.10 -45.92 12.62
CA ALA A 611 -24.56 -46.35 11.32
C ALA A 611 -23.18 -45.77 10.96
N TRP A 612 -22.61 -44.85 11.75
CA TRP A 612 -21.44 -44.04 11.34
C TRP A 612 -20.31 -43.93 12.38
N ASP A 613 -20.26 -44.82 13.38
CA ASP A 613 -19.12 -44.89 14.29
C ASP A 613 -17.88 -45.45 13.54
N THR A 614 -16.91 -44.60 13.25
CA THR A 614 -15.81 -44.81 12.29
C THR A 614 -14.55 -45.44 12.91
N SER A 615 -14.68 -46.17 14.03
CA SER A 615 -13.53 -46.84 14.63
C SER A 615 -13.05 -48.11 13.91
N THR A 616 -13.58 -48.47 12.73
CA THR A 616 -13.03 -49.49 11.80
C THR A 616 -13.75 -49.41 10.43
N PRO A 617 -13.11 -49.59 9.24
CA PRO A 617 -11.81 -50.20 8.94
C PRO A 617 -10.86 -49.30 8.09
N VAL A 618 -9.69 -48.95 8.65
CA VAL A 618 -8.50 -48.53 7.87
C VAL A 618 -7.42 -49.63 7.84
N THR A 619 -7.65 -50.75 8.53
CA THR A 619 -6.71 -51.89 8.60
C THR A 619 -6.86 -52.89 7.45
N ALA A 620 -7.11 -52.43 6.22
CA ALA A 620 -7.12 -53.29 5.02
C ALA A 620 -6.04 -52.93 3.99
N ALA A 621 -5.16 -51.94 4.27
CA ALA A 621 -4.10 -51.53 3.35
C ALA A 621 -2.67 -51.80 3.88
N GLU A 622 -2.52 -52.35 5.08
CA GLU A 622 -1.21 -52.68 5.66
C GLU A 622 -1.21 -54.15 6.08
N GLY A 623 -0.83 -55.04 5.18
CA GLY A 623 -0.62 -56.44 5.53
C GLY A 623 -0.71 -57.41 4.37
N GLU A 624 0.17 -57.30 3.37
CA GLU A 624 0.51 -58.43 2.51
C GLU A 624 1.89 -58.22 1.85
N THR A 625 2.95 -58.40 2.65
CA THR A 625 4.25 -58.85 2.15
C THR A 625 4.83 -59.86 3.14
N GLN A 626 4.64 -61.15 2.86
CA GLN A 626 5.60 -62.27 3.01
C GLN A 626 4.86 -63.61 2.79
N PRO A 627 5.55 -64.67 2.30
CA PRO A 627 6.93 -65.07 2.59
C PRO A 627 8.00 -64.51 1.65
#